data_AF-A0A833SLQ9-F1
#
_entry.id   AF-A0A833SLQ9-F1
#
_cell.length_a   1.000
_cell.length_b   1.000
_cell.length_c   1.000
_cell.angle_alpha   90.00
_cell.angle_beta   90.00
_cell.angle_gamma   90.00
#
_symmetry.space_group_name_H-M   'P 1'
#
loop_
_entity.id
_entity.type
_entity.pdbx_description
1 polymer ?
#
loop_
_entity_poly.entity_id
_entity_poly.type
_entity_poly.pdbx_seq_one_letter_code
_entity_poly.pdbx_strand_id
1 'polypeptide(L)'
;MPNKKVLLAVLLLPLWLNFAVIWGSLGLLFTMPVRRVAVLAPVLLWVLWTLDLWGSRTTVEVPIAATVSVALGLVLPKNPLMHLSVWVILVQYIAYLTVDLTSWLTAIGCFMPVWVSMARLRLWLPADENVLHTVEHQIYKSFLGDGFTLSTVAGLGTVYVPYAGEQDKKPRTLVLVHGYGAGNAFWAPNLRDLAKAFDVYVVEWKGIGRSQRPVFRPTSATEADAFFVESLEEWREELKLDKFILCGHSMGALYGTYFAAKYPNTVEHMILVSPAGVHASTLTHSELPLSRRIAFALHLTPMSAARGMGPLGPRLVHWMVKKRVSWTPPGNAIRMGELDFELFARYCYHNWALKASGDIAVHTHLHPGAAARGTPLSEIIVPEKWALPVTFIYGGGPDWMPKEHGEAVVERLQNANRYASFRVVPLSGHQVFMDNPSAFSRVLIAAVDDWELISFDKAKAFASAR
;
A
#
# COMPACT_ATOMS: atom_id res chain seq x y z
N MET A 1 35.04 3.60 29.99
CA MET A 1 35.32 4.03 28.60
C MET A 1 34.20 3.55 27.69
N PRO A 2 33.69 4.34 26.73
CA PRO A 2 32.71 3.87 25.77
C PRO A 2 33.27 2.71 24.93
N ASN A 3 32.43 1.72 24.62
CA ASN A 3 32.83 0.59 23.78
C ASN A 3 33.30 1.10 22.40
N LYS A 4 34.50 0.71 21.95
CA LYS A 4 35.08 1.20 20.67
C LYS A 4 34.15 1.01 19.47
N LYS A 5 33.28 -0.02 19.48
CA LYS A 5 32.25 -0.24 18.45
C LYS A 5 31.15 0.82 18.46
N VAL A 6 30.74 1.31 19.64
CA VAL A 6 29.75 2.38 19.80
C VAL A 6 30.35 3.72 19.38
N LEU A 7 31.60 4.00 19.75
CA LEU A 7 32.29 5.23 19.34
C LEU A 7 32.47 5.29 17.81
N LEU A 8 32.85 4.16 17.18
CA LEU A 8 32.94 4.05 15.73
C LEU A 8 31.56 4.20 15.05
N ALA A 9 30.50 3.60 15.61
CA ALA A 9 29.14 3.76 15.09
C ALA A 9 28.65 5.22 15.17
N VAL A 10 28.97 5.95 16.24
CA VAL A 10 28.65 7.38 16.40
C VAL A 10 29.47 8.25 15.43
N LEU A 11 30.76 7.96 15.25
CA LEU A 11 31.64 8.66 14.29
C LEU A 11 31.24 8.43 12.82
N LEU A 12 30.78 7.23 12.49
CA LEU A 12 30.28 6.90 11.16
C LEU A 12 28.82 7.30 10.95
N LEU A 13 28.07 7.69 11.99
CA LEU A 13 26.65 8.03 11.88
C LEU A 13 26.38 9.17 10.88
N PRO A 14 27.16 10.28 10.83
CA PRO A 14 26.97 11.33 9.83
C PRO A 14 27.30 10.85 8.41
N LEU A 15 28.30 9.98 8.25
CA LEU A 15 28.65 9.36 6.96
C LEU A 15 27.56 8.40 6.49
N TRP A 16 26.97 7.60 7.39
CA TRP A 16 25.83 6.73 7.09
C TRP A 16 24.55 7.51 6.85
N LEU A 17 24.30 8.62 7.54
CA LEU A 17 23.18 9.52 7.29
C LEU A 17 23.34 10.21 5.93
N ASN A 18 24.52 10.74 5.61
CA ASN A 18 24.81 11.31 4.30
C ASN A 18 24.70 10.25 3.21
N PHE A 19 25.26 9.06 3.41
CA PHE A 19 25.12 7.93 2.47
C PHE A 19 23.64 7.54 2.31
N ALA A 20 22.84 7.45 3.38
CA ALA A 20 21.43 7.09 3.31
C ALA A 20 20.54 8.20 2.69
N VAL A 21 20.86 9.47 2.93
CA VAL A 21 20.20 10.63 2.31
C VAL A 21 20.55 10.69 0.83
N ILE A 22 21.84 10.57 0.47
CA ILE A 22 22.29 10.47 -0.90
C ILE A 22 21.63 9.26 -1.58
N TRP A 23 21.71 8.06 -0.99
CA TRP A 23 21.10 6.83 -1.51
C TRP A 23 19.57 6.91 -1.64
N GLY A 24 18.88 7.59 -0.73
CA GLY A 24 17.43 7.80 -0.78
C GLY A 24 17.01 8.85 -1.83
N SER A 25 17.71 9.98 -1.90
CA SER A 25 17.49 11.03 -2.91
C SER A 25 17.84 10.55 -4.31
N LEU A 26 18.96 9.84 -4.46
CA LEU A 26 19.33 9.10 -5.65
C LEU A 26 18.27 8.04 -5.98
N GLY A 27 17.91 7.18 -5.02
CA GLY A 27 16.86 6.15 -5.19
C GLY A 27 15.52 6.70 -5.68
N LEU A 28 15.15 7.92 -5.29
CA LEU A 28 13.97 8.63 -5.78
C LEU A 28 14.15 9.09 -7.25
N LEU A 29 15.26 9.77 -7.56
CA LEU A 29 15.68 10.12 -8.94
C LEU A 29 15.75 8.89 -9.85
N PHE A 30 16.10 7.75 -9.28
CA PHE A 30 16.33 6.47 -9.94
C PHE A 30 15.08 5.60 -10.13
N THR A 31 13.92 6.01 -9.62
CA THR A 31 12.63 5.46 -10.08
C THR A 31 12.21 6.01 -11.46
N MET A 32 12.94 6.99 -12.01
CA MET A 32 12.67 7.54 -13.34
C MET A 32 13.19 6.64 -14.48
N PRO A 33 12.60 6.69 -15.68
CA PRO A 33 13.11 5.96 -16.84
C PRO A 33 14.60 6.25 -17.11
N VAL A 34 15.38 5.22 -17.44
CA VAL A 34 16.85 5.27 -17.62
C VAL A 34 17.30 6.44 -18.52
N ARG A 35 16.55 6.78 -19.57
CA ARG A 35 16.83 7.93 -20.46
C ARG A 35 16.76 9.29 -19.77
N ARG A 36 15.89 9.47 -18.75
CA ARG A 36 15.80 10.73 -17.98
C ARG A 36 16.94 10.84 -16.96
N VAL A 37 17.27 9.74 -16.29
CA VAL A 37 18.42 9.67 -15.38
C VAL A 37 19.73 9.98 -16.12
N ALA A 38 19.91 9.41 -17.30
CA ALA A 38 21.05 9.66 -18.19
C ALA A 38 21.27 11.13 -18.58
N VAL A 39 20.19 11.93 -18.64
CA VAL A 39 20.26 13.36 -18.99
C VAL A 39 20.39 14.22 -17.73
N LEU A 40 19.65 13.91 -16.67
CA LEU A 40 19.63 14.72 -15.44
C LEU A 40 20.88 14.50 -14.57
N ALA A 41 21.46 13.30 -14.54
CA ALA A 41 22.60 13.01 -13.67
C ALA A 41 23.88 13.77 -14.07
N PRO A 42 24.29 13.85 -15.37
CA PRO A 42 25.39 14.72 -15.77
C PRO A 42 25.10 16.19 -15.44
N VAL A 43 23.90 16.70 -15.78
CA VAL A 43 23.52 18.10 -15.51
C VAL A 43 23.61 18.43 -14.02
N LEU A 44 23.08 17.57 -13.14
CA LEU A 44 23.16 17.76 -11.69
C LEU A 44 24.62 17.72 -11.20
N LEU A 45 25.45 16.81 -11.71
CA LEU A 45 26.85 16.69 -11.33
C LEU A 45 27.69 17.91 -11.78
N TRP A 46 27.43 18.43 -12.98
CA TRP A 46 28.03 19.67 -13.48
C TRP A 46 27.57 20.89 -12.67
N VAL A 47 26.27 20.99 -12.34
CA VAL A 47 25.75 22.07 -11.47
C VAL A 47 26.39 22.02 -10.09
N LEU A 48 26.46 20.85 -9.46
CA LEU A 48 27.10 20.66 -8.16
C LEU A 48 28.60 21.00 -8.20
N TRP A 49 29.31 20.64 -9.26
CA TRP A 49 30.70 21.03 -9.49
C TRP A 49 30.86 22.56 -9.64
N THR A 50 29.95 23.25 -10.36
CA THR A 50 30.00 24.72 -10.46
C THR A 50 29.64 25.45 -9.16
N LEU A 51 28.93 24.79 -8.24
CA LEU A 51 28.54 25.33 -6.93
C LEU A 51 29.55 24.98 -5.82
N ASP A 52 30.53 24.11 -6.08
CA ASP A 52 31.63 23.81 -5.16
C ASP A 52 32.64 24.96 -5.15
N LEU A 53 32.26 26.03 -4.44
CA LEU A 53 33.02 27.28 -4.33
C LEU A 53 34.33 27.14 -3.53
N TRP A 54 34.57 26.00 -2.86
CA TRP A 54 35.69 25.79 -1.94
C TRP A 54 36.64 24.64 -2.37
N GLY A 55 36.28 23.83 -3.36
CA GLY A 55 37.18 22.87 -4.00
C GLY A 55 38.21 23.53 -4.95
N SER A 56 39.41 22.95 -5.05
CA SER A 56 40.40 23.38 -6.05
C SER A 56 39.86 23.16 -7.48
N ARG A 57 39.79 24.23 -8.29
CA ARG A 57 39.26 24.23 -9.67
C ARG A 57 39.98 23.34 -10.70
N THR A 58 40.90 22.48 -10.25
CA THR A 58 41.79 21.65 -11.07
C THR A 58 41.18 20.31 -11.52
N THR A 59 40.02 19.89 -10.99
CA THR A 59 39.44 18.54 -11.20
C THR A 59 38.25 18.51 -12.18
N VAL A 60 38.35 19.20 -13.33
CA VAL A 60 37.35 19.13 -14.42
C VAL A 60 37.18 17.70 -14.97
N GLU A 61 38.20 16.85 -14.81
CA GLU A 61 38.28 15.50 -15.35
C GLU A 61 37.25 14.54 -14.72
N VAL A 62 36.85 14.74 -13.46
CA VAL A 62 35.89 13.85 -12.77
C VAL A 62 34.47 13.97 -13.35
N PRO A 63 33.89 15.18 -13.54
CA PRO A 63 32.65 15.35 -14.29
C PRO A 63 32.68 14.79 -15.72
N ILE A 64 33.79 14.96 -16.43
CA ILE A 64 33.98 14.42 -17.79
C ILE A 64 33.98 12.89 -17.76
N ALA A 65 34.81 12.27 -16.91
CA ALA A 65 34.89 10.82 -16.76
C ALA A 65 33.53 10.22 -16.41
N ALA A 66 32.81 10.80 -15.43
CA ALA A 66 31.46 10.38 -15.06
C ALA A 66 30.46 10.51 -16.23
N THR A 67 30.51 11.61 -16.98
CA THR A 67 29.63 11.84 -18.15
C THR A 67 29.88 10.84 -19.28
N VAL A 68 31.15 10.61 -19.64
CA VAL A 68 31.55 9.62 -20.66
C VAL A 68 31.15 8.21 -20.23
N SER A 69 31.31 7.88 -18.95
CA SER A 69 30.89 6.59 -18.38
C SER A 69 29.39 6.36 -18.46
N VAL A 70 28.58 7.39 -18.18
CA VAL A 70 27.12 7.35 -18.32
C VAL A 70 26.75 7.10 -19.78
N ALA A 71 27.39 7.78 -20.73
CA ALA A 71 27.16 7.56 -22.16
C ALA A 71 27.54 6.13 -22.60
N LEU A 72 28.72 5.63 -22.21
CA LEU A 72 29.17 4.26 -22.49
C LEU A 72 28.21 3.20 -21.91
N GLY A 73 27.80 3.36 -20.65
CA GLY A 73 26.87 2.45 -19.98
C GLY A 73 25.50 2.33 -20.65
N LEU A 74 25.08 3.32 -21.43
CA LEU A 74 23.81 3.32 -22.18
C LEU A 74 23.91 2.61 -23.54
N VAL A 75 25.09 2.62 -24.17
CA VAL A 75 25.32 1.95 -25.46
C VAL A 75 25.79 0.51 -25.31
N LEU A 76 26.37 0.15 -24.16
CA LEU A 76 26.77 -1.24 -23.87
C LEU A 76 25.62 -2.26 -24.09
N PRO A 77 25.90 -3.39 -24.75
CA PRO A 77 25.03 -4.56 -24.76
C PRO A 77 24.83 -5.12 -23.35
N LYS A 78 23.70 -5.80 -23.12
CA LYS A 78 23.29 -6.32 -21.80
C LYS A 78 24.08 -7.56 -21.35
N ASN A 79 25.40 -7.44 -21.28
CA ASN A 79 26.31 -8.51 -20.84
C ASN A 79 27.02 -8.07 -19.54
N PRO A 80 26.82 -8.76 -18.40
CA PRO A 80 27.44 -8.39 -17.12
C PRO A 80 28.96 -8.26 -17.16
N LEU A 81 29.65 -9.10 -17.95
CA LEU A 81 31.11 -9.08 -18.06
C LEU A 81 31.61 -7.83 -18.78
N MET A 82 30.94 -7.39 -19.85
CA MET A 82 31.35 -6.18 -20.58
C MET A 82 31.11 -4.90 -19.78
N HIS A 83 30.01 -4.85 -19.01
CA HIS A 83 29.84 -3.81 -18.03
C HIS A 83 31.00 -3.86 -17.03
N LEU A 84 31.25 -5.00 -16.37
CA LEU A 84 32.34 -5.18 -15.39
C LEU A 84 33.72 -4.77 -15.93
N SER A 85 34.03 -5.03 -17.19
CA SER A 85 35.27 -4.58 -17.83
C SER A 85 35.39 -3.05 -17.90
N VAL A 86 34.35 -2.37 -18.39
CA VAL A 86 34.30 -0.89 -18.45
C VAL A 86 34.41 -0.28 -17.05
N TRP A 87 33.85 -0.94 -16.05
CA TRP A 87 33.94 -0.54 -14.65
C TRP A 87 35.34 -0.60 -14.06
N VAL A 88 36.03 -1.73 -14.24
CA VAL A 88 37.41 -1.88 -13.75
C VAL A 88 38.32 -0.82 -14.36
N ILE A 89 38.18 -0.57 -15.66
CA ILE A 89 38.92 0.48 -16.39
C ILE A 89 38.63 1.87 -15.80
N LEU A 90 37.37 2.20 -15.49
CA LEU A 90 37.00 3.49 -14.93
C LEU A 90 37.47 3.71 -13.50
N VAL A 91 37.38 2.68 -12.64
CA VAL A 91 37.91 2.76 -11.27
C VAL A 91 39.43 2.89 -11.29
N GLN A 92 40.12 2.18 -12.19
CA GLN A 92 41.57 2.34 -12.40
C GLN A 92 41.92 3.74 -12.92
N TYR A 93 41.15 4.30 -13.85
CA TYR A 93 41.35 5.65 -14.37
C TYR A 93 41.18 6.71 -13.27
N ILE A 94 40.10 6.65 -12.48
CA ILE A 94 39.87 7.62 -11.39
C ILE A 94 40.93 7.48 -10.28
N ALA A 95 41.38 6.25 -9.98
CA ALA A 95 42.49 6.02 -9.04
C ALA A 95 43.84 6.56 -9.57
N TYR A 96 44.08 6.45 -10.88
CA TYR A 96 45.28 6.99 -11.54
C TYR A 96 45.34 8.52 -11.50
N LEU A 97 44.19 9.21 -11.58
CA LEU A 97 44.10 10.67 -11.49
C LEU A 97 44.43 11.25 -10.09
N THR A 98 44.86 10.43 -9.13
CA THR A 98 45.26 10.84 -7.76
C THR A 98 44.20 11.65 -7.01
N VAL A 99 42.92 11.49 -7.39
CA VAL A 99 41.85 12.33 -6.88
C VAL A 99 41.58 12.03 -5.41
N ASP A 100 41.48 13.08 -4.61
CA ASP A 100 41.11 12.98 -3.21
C ASP A 100 39.73 12.31 -3.06
N LEU A 101 39.73 11.09 -2.53
CA LEU A 101 38.54 10.28 -2.24
C LEU A 101 37.74 10.81 -1.03
N THR A 102 38.27 11.77 -0.28
CA THR A 102 37.48 12.51 0.72
C THR A 102 36.53 13.53 0.07
N SER A 103 36.77 13.90 -1.20
CA SER A 103 35.80 14.68 -1.99
C SER A 103 34.58 13.81 -2.34
N TRP A 104 33.43 14.23 -1.83
CA TRP A 104 32.13 13.61 -2.07
C TRP A 104 31.74 13.62 -3.56
N LEU A 105 32.21 14.60 -4.35
CA LEU A 105 32.02 14.64 -5.81
C LEU A 105 32.73 13.48 -6.52
N THR A 106 33.97 13.17 -6.10
CA THR A 106 34.73 12.01 -6.62
C THR A 106 34.03 10.70 -6.29
N ALA A 107 33.56 10.56 -5.05
CA ALA A 107 32.81 9.38 -4.61
C ALA A 107 31.53 9.18 -5.46
N ILE A 108 30.75 10.24 -5.71
CA ILE A 108 29.57 10.16 -6.60
C ILE A 108 29.97 9.83 -8.05
N GLY A 109 31.04 10.43 -8.56
CA GLY A 109 31.59 10.14 -9.90
C GLY A 109 31.93 8.66 -10.09
N CYS A 110 32.60 8.04 -9.12
CA CYS A 110 32.86 6.59 -9.09
C CYS A 110 31.57 5.74 -9.01
N PHE A 111 30.50 6.26 -8.40
CA PHE A 111 29.24 5.55 -8.17
C PHE A 111 28.19 5.66 -9.30
N MET A 112 28.41 6.50 -10.32
CA MET A 112 27.50 6.63 -11.48
C MET A 112 27.64 5.54 -12.55
N PRO A 113 28.83 4.98 -12.85
CA PRO A 113 29.00 3.90 -13.83
C PRO A 113 28.44 2.54 -13.34
N VAL A 114 28.63 2.18 -12.05
CA VAL A 114 27.59 2.41 -11.03
C VAL A 114 26.17 2.16 -11.49
N TRP A 115 25.38 3.19 -11.23
CA TRP A 115 23.97 3.24 -11.55
C TRP A 115 23.63 2.69 -12.93
N VAL A 116 24.30 3.21 -13.96
CA VAL A 116 23.89 3.00 -15.35
C VAL A 116 24.00 1.53 -15.72
N SER A 117 25.02 0.82 -15.25
CA SER A 117 25.20 -0.60 -15.55
C SER A 117 24.19 -1.48 -14.84
N MET A 118 23.93 -1.25 -13.54
CA MET A 118 22.90 -1.99 -12.80
C MET A 118 21.51 -1.77 -13.39
N ALA A 119 21.19 -0.54 -13.82
CA ALA A 119 19.93 -0.21 -14.48
C ALA A 119 19.83 -0.79 -15.90
N ARG A 120 20.90 -0.73 -16.71
CA ARG A 120 20.97 -1.27 -18.07
C ARG A 120 20.81 -2.79 -18.11
N LEU A 121 21.46 -3.48 -17.17
CA LEU A 121 21.38 -4.93 -16.99
C LEU A 121 20.09 -5.39 -16.30
N ARG A 122 19.22 -4.47 -15.84
CA ARG A 122 18.04 -4.77 -15.00
C ARG A 122 18.37 -5.53 -13.70
N LEU A 123 19.59 -5.36 -13.17
CA LEU A 123 19.97 -5.85 -11.84
C LEU A 123 19.29 -5.05 -10.73
N TRP A 124 18.82 -3.84 -11.05
CA TRP A 124 17.87 -3.10 -10.22
C TRP A 124 16.45 -3.64 -10.47
N LEU A 125 16.00 -4.58 -9.65
CA LEU A 125 14.60 -5.00 -9.60
C LEU A 125 13.83 -4.05 -8.67
N PRO A 126 12.82 -3.29 -9.18
CA PRO A 126 11.86 -2.61 -8.33
C PRO A 126 10.78 -3.61 -7.90
N ALA A 127 10.01 -4.14 -8.85
CA ALA A 127 9.10 -5.26 -8.68
C ALA A 127 8.86 -5.93 -10.05
N ASP A 128 8.17 -7.07 -10.06
CA ASP A 128 7.78 -7.80 -11.27
C ASP A 128 6.33 -8.26 -11.12
N GLU A 129 5.48 -7.90 -12.08
CA GLU A 129 4.04 -8.15 -12.04
C GLU A 129 3.71 -9.64 -12.23
N ASN A 130 4.50 -10.39 -13.01
CA ASN A 130 4.34 -11.83 -13.15
C ASN A 130 4.72 -12.55 -11.86
N VAL A 131 5.75 -12.07 -11.16
CA VAL A 131 6.12 -12.61 -9.84
C VAL A 131 5.06 -12.26 -8.80
N LEU A 132 4.50 -11.05 -8.81
CA LEU A 132 3.37 -10.68 -7.95
C LEU A 132 2.18 -11.63 -8.17
N HIS A 133 1.76 -11.80 -9.42
CA HIS A 133 0.68 -12.71 -9.81
C HIS A 133 0.96 -14.16 -9.38
N THR A 134 2.17 -14.67 -9.64
CA THR A 134 2.58 -16.04 -9.26
C THR A 134 2.52 -16.25 -7.75
N VAL A 135 3.03 -15.28 -6.96
CA VAL A 135 3.07 -15.36 -5.50
C VAL A 135 1.66 -15.23 -4.91
N GLU A 136 0.84 -14.32 -5.42
CA GLU A 136 -0.56 -14.17 -5.02
C GLU A 136 -1.37 -15.44 -5.33
N HIS A 137 -1.20 -16.03 -6.52
CA HIS A 137 -1.80 -17.32 -6.88
C HIS A 137 -1.34 -18.45 -5.95
N GLN A 138 -0.06 -18.49 -5.55
CA GLN A 138 0.44 -19.47 -4.60
C GLN A 138 -0.20 -19.31 -3.21
N ILE A 139 -0.39 -18.07 -2.74
CA ILE A 139 -1.12 -17.78 -1.49
C ILE A 139 -2.54 -18.31 -1.60
N TYR A 140 -3.30 -17.97 -2.64
CA TYR A 140 -4.68 -18.45 -2.76
C TYR A 140 -4.79 -19.96 -2.90
N LYS A 141 -3.88 -20.59 -3.65
CA LYS A 141 -3.86 -22.05 -3.80
C LYS A 141 -3.65 -22.78 -2.48
N SER A 142 -2.90 -22.23 -1.52
CA SER A 142 -2.75 -22.84 -0.19
C SER A 142 -4.05 -22.79 0.65
N PHE A 143 -4.91 -21.79 0.44
CA PHE A 143 -6.18 -21.65 1.17
C PHE A 143 -7.38 -22.29 0.45
N LEU A 144 -7.41 -22.30 -0.89
CA LEU A 144 -8.61 -22.56 -1.69
C LEU A 144 -8.45 -23.72 -2.70
N GLY A 145 -7.27 -24.33 -2.82
CA GLY A 145 -7.02 -25.35 -3.83
C GLY A 145 -7.06 -24.75 -5.23
N ASP A 146 -8.01 -25.15 -6.05
CA ASP A 146 -8.29 -24.55 -7.38
C ASP A 146 -9.65 -23.83 -7.42
N GLY A 147 -10.30 -23.63 -6.26
CA GLY A 147 -11.63 -23.01 -6.13
C GLY A 147 -11.62 -21.47 -6.17
N PHE A 148 -10.81 -20.85 -7.03
CA PHE A 148 -10.72 -19.39 -7.15
C PHE A 148 -10.26 -18.96 -8.55
N THR A 149 -10.61 -17.73 -8.95
CA THR A 149 -10.16 -17.11 -10.21
C THR A 149 -9.43 -15.80 -9.95
N LEU A 150 -8.26 -15.61 -10.55
CA LEU A 150 -7.57 -14.32 -10.62
C LEU A 150 -7.85 -13.68 -11.98
N SER A 151 -8.32 -12.44 -11.96
CA SER A 151 -8.59 -11.66 -13.16
C SER A 151 -8.24 -10.19 -12.93
N THR A 152 -8.32 -9.40 -13.99
CA THR A 152 -8.35 -7.93 -13.92
C THR A 152 -9.61 -7.49 -14.64
N VAL A 153 -10.47 -6.74 -13.96
CA VAL A 153 -11.81 -6.35 -14.41
C VAL A 153 -11.93 -4.84 -14.26
N ALA A 154 -12.31 -4.12 -15.32
CA ALA A 154 -12.23 -2.66 -15.41
C ALA A 154 -10.85 -2.07 -15.00
N GLY A 155 -9.79 -2.86 -15.15
CA GLY A 155 -8.45 -2.49 -14.69
C GLY A 155 -8.18 -2.69 -13.19
N LEU A 156 -9.12 -3.23 -12.40
CA LEU A 156 -8.90 -3.60 -11.00
C LEU A 156 -8.54 -5.09 -10.84
N GLY A 157 -7.47 -5.36 -10.08
CA GLY A 157 -7.04 -6.69 -9.68
C GLY A 157 -8.12 -7.36 -8.85
N THR A 158 -8.74 -8.39 -9.43
CA THR A 158 -9.90 -9.08 -8.86
C THR A 158 -9.51 -10.51 -8.50
N VAL A 159 -10.07 -11.00 -7.40
CA VAL A 159 -10.09 -12.41 -7.03
C VAL A 159 -11.53 -12.79 -6.81
N TYR A 160 -12.00 -13.83 -7.49
CA TYR A 160 -13.35 -14.35 -7.34
C TYR A 160 -13.29 -15.74 -6.70
N VAL A 161 -14.10 -15.96 -5.68
CA VAL A 161 -14.28 -17.25 -4.99
C VAL A 161 -15.78 -17.56 -4.99
N PRO A 162 -16.22 -18.57 -5.75
CA PRO A 162 -17.64 -18.88 -5.87
C PRO A 162 -18.20 -19.40 -4.54
N TYR A 163 -19.50 -19.18 -4.35
CA TYR A 163 -20.23 -19.74 -3.22
C TYR A 163 -20.08 -21.27 -3.12
N ALA A 164 -19.80 -21.75 -1.91
CA ALA A 164 -19.53 -23.14 -1.55
C ALA A 164 -20.40 -23.65 -0.39
N GLY A 165 -21.57 -23.04 -0.18
CA GLY A 165 -22.56 -23.44 0.83
C GLY A 165 -23.71 -24.32 0.29
N GLU A 166 -24.89 -24.15 0.88
CA GLU A 166 -26.08 -24.95 0.59
C GLU A 166 -26.67 -24.62 -0.79
N GLN A 167 -26.79 -25.64 -1.65
CA GLN A 167 -27.15 -25.46 -3.08
C GLN A 167 -28.51 -24.80 -3.33
N ASP A 168 -29.46 -24.92 -2.40
CA ASP A 168 -30.83 -24.38 -2.55
C ASP A 168 -30.94 -22.88 -2.21
N LYS A 169 -29.85 -22.23 -1.77
CA LYS A 169 -29.82 -20.80 -1.47
C LYS A 169 -29.14 -20.03 -2.60
N LYS A 170 -29.82 -19.01 -3.15
CA LYS A 170 -29.18 -18.01 -4.00
C LYS A 170 -28.09 -17.31 -3.16
N PRO A 171 -26.82 -17.30 -3.59
CA PRO A 171 -25.76 -16.72 -2.79
C PRO A 171 -25.83 -15.19 -2.79
N ARG A 172 -25.40 -14.61 -1.67
CA ARG A 172 -25.29 -13.16 -1.45
C ARG A 172 -23.89 -12.70 -1.90
N THR A 173 -23.81 -11.63 -2.68
CA THR A 173 -22.52 -11.11 -3.17
C THR A 173 -21.82 -10.32 -2.07
N LEU A 174 -20.59 -10.70 -1.72
CA LEU A 174 -19.72 -10.00 -0.78
C LEU A 174 -18.49 -9.45 -1.49
N VAL A 175 -18.31 -8.13 -1.46
CA VAL A 175 -17.15 -7.44 -2.02
C VAL A 175 -16.22 -7.00 -0.89
N LEU A 176 -14.98 -7.48 -0.92
CA LEU A 176 -13.94 -7.21 0.08
C LEU A 176 -12.91 -6.22 -0.49
N VAL A 177 -12.73 -5.08 0.17
CA VAL A 177 -11.75 -4.05 -0.23
C VAL A 177 -10.75 -3.74 0.88
N HIS A 178 -9.46 -3.73 0.52
CA HIS A 178 -8.36 -3.71 1.49
C HIS A 178 -7.98 -2.30 1.98
N GLY A 179 -7.27 -2.22 3.11
CA GLY A 179 -6.74 -0.98 3.67
C GLY A 179 -5.40 -0.52 3.07
N TYR A 180 -4.84 0.57 3.62
CA TYR A 180 -3.58 1.13 3.15
C TYR A 180 -2.40 0.16 3.30
N GLY A 181 -1.63 -0.02 2.22
CA GLY A 181 -0.47 -0.91 2.18
C GLY A 181 -0.78 -2.40 2.24
N ALA A 182 -2.07 -2.77 2.22
CA ALA A 182 -2.51 -4.12 1.93
C ALA A 182 -2.70 -4.33 0.42
N GLY A 183 -3.22 -5.49 0.07
CA GLY A 183 -3.73 -5.86 -1.24
C GLY A 183 -4.57 -7.14 -1.09
N ASN A 184 -5.02 -7.74 -2.18
CA ASN A 184 -5.99 -8.84 -2.15
C ASN A 184 -5.55 -10.01 -1.26
N ALA A 185 -4.28 -10.43 -1.33
CA ALA A 185 -3.77 -11.61 -0.64
C ALA A 185 -3.92 -11.57 0.90
N PHE A 186 -4.11 -10.37 1.49
CA PHE A 186 -4.36 -10.21 2.92
C PHE A 186 -5.65 -10.92 3.36
N TRP A 187 -6.67 -10.99 2.49
CA TRP A 187 -7.95 -11.63 2.79
C TRP A 187 -7.92 -13.16 2.72
N ALA A 188 -6.90 -13.77 2.11
CA ALA A 188 -6.84 -15.21 1.82
C ALA A 188 -7.21 -16.15 3.00
N PRO A 189 -6.79 -15.88 4.25
CA PRO A 189 -7.18 -16.71 5.41
C PRO A 189 -8.68 -16.79 5.71
N ASN A 190 -9.49 -15.87 5.17
CA ASN A 190 -10.93 -15.76 5.46
C ASN A 190 -11.79 -16.40 4.36
N LEU A 191 -11.28 -16.46 3.13
CA LEU A 191 -12.12 -16.72 1.95
C LEU A 191 -12.78 -18.10 1.97
N ARG A 192 -12.13 -19.12 2.55
CA ARG A 192 -12.73 -20.46 2.70
C ARG A 192 -13.96 -20.47 3.61
N ASP A 193 -13.97 -19.66 4.67
CA ASP A 193 -15.11 -19.57 5.59
C ASP A 193 -16.19 -18.63 5.04
N LEU A 194 -15.80 -17.51 4.43
CA LEU A 194 -16.74 -16.56 3.81
C LEU A 194 -17.47 -17.17 2.59
N ALA A 195 -16.80 -17.97 1.76
CA ALA A 195 -17.41 -18.63 0.60
C ALA A 195 -18.55 -19.60 0.99
N LYS A 196 -18.63 -20.06 2.24
CA LYS A 196 -19.76 -20.89 2.72
C LYS A 196 -21.06 -20.09 2.88
N ALA A 197 -20.97 -18.76 2.95
CA ALA A 197 -22.09 -17.85 3.20
C ALA A 197 -22.33 -16.82 2.08
N PHE A 198 -21.34 -16.63 1.19
CA PHE A 198 -21.32 -15.57 0.18
C PHE A 198 -20.68 -16.02 -1.14
N ASP A 199 -21.06 -15.35 -2.22
CA ASP A 199 -20.28 -15.28 -3.46
C ASP A 199 -19.25 -14.16 -3.31
N VAL A 200 -17.95 -14.47 -3.27
CA VAL A 200 -16.94 -13.52 -2.73
C VAL A 200 -16.06 -12.95 -3.84
N TYR A 201 -16.03 -11.62 -3.89
CA TYR A 201 -15.10 -10.84 -4.70
C TYR A 201 -14.10 -10.12 -3.79
N VAL A 202 -12.82 -10.18 -4.10
CA VAL A 202 -11.76 -9.39 -3.44
C VAL A 202 -11.18 -8.45 -4.49
N VAL A 203 -11.14 -7.15 -4.19
CA VAL A 203 -10.80 -6.12 -5.18
C VAL A 203 -9.67 -5.22 -4.68
N GLU A 204 -8.62 -5.10 -5.49
CA GLU A 204 -7.53 -4.15 -5.24
C GLU A 204 -7.88 -2.77 -5.80
N TRP A 205 -7.65 -1.74 -4.98
CA TRP A 205 -7.85 -0.36 -5.40
C TRP A 205 -6.97 0.01 -6.61
N LYS A 206 -7.46 0.93 -7.47
CA LYS A 206 -6.70 1.47 -8.60
C LYS A 206 -5.31 1.92 -8.12
N GLY A 207 -4.26 1.51 -8.83
CA GLY A 207 -2.88 1.81 -8.46
C GLY A 207 -2.27 1.00 -7.31
N ILE A 208 -2.92 -0.06 -6.81
CA ILE A 208 -2.38 -1.02 -5.84
C ILE A 208 -2.31 -2.43 -6.45
N GLY A 209 -1.35 -3.26 -6.00
CA GLY A 209 -1.18 -4.65 -6.44
C GLY A 209 -1.18 -4.82 -7.96
N ARG A 210 -2.04 -5.74 -8.45
CA ARG A 210 -2.31 -6.08 -9.86
C ARG A 210 -3.26 -5.11 -10.57
N SER A 211 -3.91 -4.18 -9.86
CA SER A 211 -4.70 -3.13 -10.50
C SER A 211 -3.82 -2.22 -11.36
N GLN A 212 -4.40 -1.66 -12.43
CA GLN A 212 -3.72 -0.70 -13.29
C GLN A 212 -3.13 0.45 -12.48
N ARG A 213 -1.90 0.85 -12.85
CA ARG A 213 -1.09 1.84 -12.10
C ARG A 213 -0.86 3.12 -12.90
N PRO A 214 -1.92 3.91 -13.19
CA PRO A 214 -1.78 5.22 -13.84
C PRO A 214 -0.96 6.17 -12.96
N VAL A 215 -0.48 7.28 -13.55
CA VAL A 215 0.19 8.33 -12.76
C VAL A 215 -0.89 9.05 -11.95
N PHE A 216 -0.81 8.97 -10.63
CA PHE A 216 -1.75 9.62 -9.71
C PHE A 216 -1.06 10.81 -9.02
N ARG A 217 -1.58 12.01 -9.25
CA ARG A 217 -1.12 13.29 -8.69
C ARG A 217 -2.32 14.22 -8.52
N PRO A 218 -3.22 13.93 -7.56
CA PRO A 218 -4.45 14.70 -7.38
C PRO A 218 -4.12 16.12 -6.93
N THR A 219 -4.84 17.09 -7.48
CA THR A 219 -4.76 18.51 -7.12
C THR A 219 -5.85 18.92 -6.13
N SER A 220 -6.90 18.11 -5.99
CA SER A 220 -8.01 18.30 -5.04
C SER A 220 -8.36 17.00 -4.31
N ALA A 221 -9.16 17.11 -3.24
CA ALA A 221 -9.74 15.94 -2.57
C ALA A 221 -10.68 15.17 -3.51
N THR A 222 -11.54 15.88 -4.25
CA THR A 222 -12.50 15.29 -5.20
C THR A 222 -11.84 14.46 -6.30
N GLU A 223 -10.70 14.90 -6.83
CA GLU A 223 -9.89 14.10 -7.77
C GLU A 223 -9.29 12.84 -7.12
N ALA A 224 -8.95 12.92 -5.83
CA ALA A 224 -8.43 11.79 -5.08
C ALA A 224 -9.53 10.77 -4.73
N ASP A 225 -10.73 11.23 -4.38
CA ASP A 225 -11.90 10.39 -4.11
C ASP A 225 -12.34 9.65 -5.40
N ALA A 226 -12.52 10.39 -6.50
CA ALA A 226 -12.94 9.85 -7.79
C ALA A 226 -11.99 8.77 -8.33
N PHE A 227 -10.68 8.90 -8.09
CA PHE A 227 -9.68 7.91 -8.52
C PHE A 227 -9.95 6.49 -7.97
N PHE A 228 -10.57 6.38 -6.79
CA PHE A 228 -10.97 5.10 -6.19
C PHE A 228 -12.45 4.80 -6.43
N VAL A 229 -13.32 5.77 -6.19
CA VAL A 229 -14.78 5.59 -6.24
C VAL A 229 -15.27 5.26 -7.65
N GLU A 230 -14.87 6.02 -8.67
CA GLU A 230 -15.29 5.73 -10.05
C GLU A 230 -14.74 4.38 -10.51
N SER A 231 -13.52 4.01 -10.09
CA SER A 231 -12.92 2.73 -10.49
C SER A 231 -13.63 1.50 -9.96
N LEU A 232 -14.24 1.61 -8.77
CA LEU A 232 -15.07 0.55 -8.21
C LEU A 232 -16.43 0.48 -8.89
N GLU A 233 -16.95 1.61 -9.39
CA GLU A 233 -18.17 1.65 -10.20
C GLU A 233 -17.93 1.05 -11.60
N GLU A 234 -16.85 1.46 -12.29
CA GLU A 234 -16.40 0.85 -13.56
C GLU A 234 -16.30 -0.68 -13.43
N TRP A 235 -15.73 -1.17 -12.31
CA TRP A 235 -15.62 -2.59 -11.98
C TRP A 235 -16.98 -3.27 -11.74
N ARG A 236 -17.87 -2.62 -10.99
CA ARG A 236 -19.24 -3.12 -10.71
C ARG A 236 -20.05 -3.27 -12.00
N GLU A 237 -19.98 -2.26 -12.88
CA GLU A 237 -20.69 -2.24 -14.16
C GLU A 237 -20.18 -3.32 -15.12
N GLU A 238 -18.86 -3.53 -15.20
CA GLU A 238 -18.26 -4.57 -16.05
C GLU A 238 -18.68 -5.99 -15.62
N LEU A 239 -18.78 -6.25 -14.31
CA LEU A 239 -19.35 -7.49 -13.76
C LEU A 239 -20.88 -7.56 -13.79
N LYS A 240 -21.56 -6.44 -14.07
CA LYS A 240 -23.03 -6.30 -14.02
C LYS A 240 -23.63 -6.66 -12.66
N LEU A 241 -22.91 -6.34 -11.58
CA LEU A 241 -23.40 -6.50 -10.21
C LEU A 241 -24.43 -5.40 -9.90
N ASP A 242 -25.71 -5.76 -9.82
CA ASP A 242 -26.78 -4.83 -9.40
C ASP A 242 -26.55 -4.37 -7.96
N LYS A 243 -26.42 -5.35 -7.05
CA LYS A 243 -26.32 -5.14 -5.60
C LYS A 243 -25.36 -6.10 -4.92
N PHE A 244 -24.71 -5.64 -3.85
CA PHE A 244 -23.80 -6.44 -3.03
C PHE A 244 -23.59 -5.87 -1.62
N ILE A 245 -23.05 -6.70 -0.73
CA ILE A 245 -22.54 -6.30 0.59
C ILE A 245 -21.10 -5.81 0.41
N LEU A 246 -20.79 -4.59 0.87
CA LEU A 246 -19.45 -4.00 0.73
C LEU A 246 -18.72 -3.99 2.07
N CYS A 247 -17.65 -4.79 2.19
CA CYS A 247 -16.81 -4.86 3.37
C CYS A 247 -15.44 -4.22 3.12
N GLY A 248 -15.22 -3.06 3.72
CA GLY A 248 -13.95 -2.32 3.62
C GLY A 248 -13.13 -2.39 4.90
N HIS A 249 -11.81 -2.50 4.76
CA HIS A 249 -10.87 -2.40 5.89
C HIS A 249 -10.16 -1.04 5.93
N SER A 250 -10.09 -0.38 7.10
CA SER A 250 -9.25 0.81 7.32
C SER A 250 -9.51 1.91 6.28
N MET A 251 -8.51 2.31 5.49
CA MET A 251 -8.67 3.29 4.41
C MET A 251 -9.57 2.78 3.26
N GLY A 252 -9.70 1.47 3.06
CA GLY A 252 -10.69 0.89 2.15
C GLY A 252 -12.13 1.02 2.66
N ALA A 253 -12.33 1.07 3.98
CA ALA A 253 -13.64 1.39 4.57
C ALA A 253 -14.04 2.85 4.31
N LEU A 254 -13.07 3.77 4.32
CA LEU A 254 -13.26 5.18 3.96
C LEU A 254 -13.74 5.31 2.50
N TYR A 255 -13.01 4.72 1.55
CA TYR A 255 -13.39 4.75 0.13
C TYR A 255 -14.68 4.00 -0.17
N GLY A 256 -14.90 2.84 0.47
CA GLY A 256 -16.17 2.12 0.36
C GLY A 256 -17.35 2.91 0.90
N THR A 257 -17.16 3.72 1.95
CA THR A 257 -18.20 4.64 2.44
C THR A 257 -18.47 5.76 1.43
N TYR A 258 -17.44 6.32 0.79
CA TYR A 258 -17.62 7.35 -0.24
C TYR A 258 -18.35 6.78 -1.48
N PHE A 259 -17.99 5.56 -1.89
CA PHE A 259 -18.68 4.82 -2.94
C PHE A 259 -20.16 4.60 -2.58
N ALA A 260 -20.44 4.04 -1.40
CA ALA A 260 -21.80 3.78 -0.95
C ALA A 260 -22.64 5.06 -0.75
N ALA A 261 -22.01 6.19 -0.38
CA ALA A 261 -22.69 7.49 -0.32
C ALA A 261 -23.03 8.04 -1.71
N LYS A 262 -22.20 7.78 -2.72
CA LYS A 262 -22.42 8.24 -4.10
C LYS A 262 -23.37 7.33 -4.89
N TYR A 263 -23.30 6.02 -4.65
CA TYR A 263 -24.07 4.98 -5.34
C TYR A 263 -24.95 4.17 -4.35
N PRO A 264 -25.83 4.80 -3.56
CA PRO A 264 -26.54 4.15 -2.45
C PRO A 264 -27.52 3.05 -2.88
N ASN A 265 -27.84 2.92 -4.17
CA ASN A 265 -28.69 1.85 -4.68
C ASN A 265 -27.92 0.54 -4.96
N THR A 266 -26.58 0.56 -4.91
CA THR A 266 -25.71 -0.59 -5.28
C THR A 266 -25.20 -1.39 -4.08
N VAL A 267 -25.25 -0.82 -2.87
CA VAL A 267 -24.77 -1.46 -1.64
C VAL A 267 -25.96 -1.85 -0.78
N GLU A 268 -26.04 -3.11 -0.37
CA GLU A 268 -27.13 -3.63 0.47
C GLU A 268 -26.83 -3.41 1.96
N HIS A 269 -25.56 -3.62 2.34
CA HIS A 269 -25.06 -3.46 3.70
C HIS A 269 -23.59 -3.03 3.62
N MET A 270 -23.24 -1.93 4.30
CA MET A 270 -21.86 -1.48 4.44
C MET A 270 -21.21 -2.08 5.70
N ILE A 271 -20.10 -2.78 5.55
CA ILE A 271 -19.32 -3.36 6.65
C ILE A 271 -17.98 -2.62 6.76
N LEU A 272 -17.74 -2.00 7.91
CA LEU A 272 -16.60 -1.13 8.18
C LEU A 272 -15.67 -1.79 9.19
N VAL A 273 -14.59 -2.40 8.71
CA VAL A 273 -13.64 -3.15 9.52
C VAL A 273 -12.47 -2.26 9.94
N SER A 274 -12.39 -1.92 11.23
CA SER A 274 -11.42 -1.00 11.83
C SER A 274 -11.19 0.24 10.94
N PRO A 275 -12.26 1.00 10.62
CA PRO A 275 -12.25 2.04 9.59
C PRO A 275 -11.35 3.23 9.95
N ALA A 276 -10.67 3.77 8.93
CA ALA A 276 -9.94 5.03 9.03
C ALA A 276 -10.89 6.23 8.80
N GLY A 277 -10.53 7.40 9.30
CA GLY A 277 -11.25 8.65 9.03
C GLY A 277 -12.58 8.79 9.77
N VAL A 278 -12.85 8.02 10.82
CA VAL A 278 -14.13 8.11 11.56
C VAL A 278 -14.31 9.46 12.27
N HIS A 279 -13.22 10.04 12.76
CA HIS A 279 -13.20 11.34 13.43
C HIS A 279 -12.37 12.35 12.63
N ALA A 280 -12.69 13.64 12.78
CA ALA A 280 -11.96 14.73 12.16
C ALA A 280 -10.55 14.87 12.76
N SER A 281 -9.58 15.27 11.95
CA SER A 281 -8.26 15.67 12.43
C SER A 281 -8.34 17.01 13.15
N THR A 282 -7.72 17.10 14.33
CA THR A 282 -7.46 18.36 15.03
C THR A 282 -6.30 19.16 14.43
N LEU A 283 -5.55 18.58 13.49
CA LEU A 283 -4.36 19.19 12.88
C LEU A 283 -4.71 19.78 11.51
N THR A 284 -4.22 20.99 11.24
CA THR A 284 -4.11 21.56 9.88
C THR A 284 -2.83 21.10 9.20
N HIS A 285 -2.76 21.24 7.86
CA HIS A 285 -1.56 20.85 7.11
C HIS A 285 -0.31 21.68 7.46
N SER A 286 -0.50 22.93 7.89
CA SER A 286 0.56 23.84 8.37
C SER A 286 1.26 23.34 9.64
N GLU A 287 0.50 22.71 10.55
CA GLU A 287 0.94 22.22 11.85
C GLU A 287 1.62 20.84 11.77
N LEU A 288 1.56 20.18 10.61
CA LEU A 288 2.34 18.95 10.39
C LEU A 288 3.85 19.25 10.47
N PRO A 289 4.66 18.36 11.09
CA PRO A 289 6.11 18.51 11.12
C PRO A 289 6.69 18.71 9.72
N LEU A 290 7.72 19.57 9.60
CA LEU A 290 8.32 19.93 8.31
C LEU A 290 8.73 18.69 7.48
N SER A 291 9.26 17.65 8.13
CA SER A 291 9.59 16.37 7.48
C SER A 291 8.38 15.68 6.84
N ARG A 292 7.21 15.74 7.47
CA ARG A 292 5.95 15.22 6.88
C ARG A 292 5.45 16.13 5.76
N ARG A 293 5.53 17.46 5.90
CA ARG A 293 5.15 18.40 4.83
C ARG A 293 6.02 18.22 3.57
N ILE A 294 7.33 18.01 3.74
CA ILE A 294 8.25 17.65 2.66
C ILE A 294 7.87 16.29 2.05
N ALA A 295 7.60 15.27 2.86
CA ALA A 295 7.17 13.97 2.37
C ALA A 295 5.86 14.03 1.56
N PHE A 296 4.88 14.84 1.99
CA PHE A 296 3.63 15.09 1.26
C PHE A 296 3.93 15.78 -0.09
N ALA A 297 4.67 16.89 -0.09
CA ALA A 297 5.01 17.64 -1.32
C ALA A 297 5.79 16.79 -2.34
N LEU A 298 6.67 15.89 -1.87
CA LEU A 298 7.43 14.96 -2.70
C LEU A 298 6.70 13.63 -2.97
N HIS A 299 5.45 13.48 -2.50
CA HIS A 299 4.63 12.27 -2.61
C HIS A 299 5.36 10.99 -2.12
N LEU A 300 6.17 11.13 -1.07
CA LEU A 300 6.94 10.05 -0.46
C LEU A 300 6.05 9.22 0.47
N THR A 301 5.89 7.95 0.15
CA THR A 301 5.14 6.97 0.95
C THR A 301 6.12 5.99 1.62
N PRO A 302 5.71 5.21 2.64
CA PRO A 302 6.50 4.07 3.13
C PRO A 302 6.95 3.12 2.01
N MET A 303 6.14 2.95 0.96
CA MET A 303 6.45 2.14 -0.22
C MET A 303 7.57 2.76 -1.08
N SER A 304 7.76 4.08 -1.04
CA SER A 304 8.91 4.73 -1.66
C SER A 304 10.25 4.28 -1.06
N ALA A 305 10.28 3.80 0.19
CA ALA A 305 11.48 3.15 0.74
C ALA A 305 11.74 1.78 0.09
N ALA A 306 10.71 0.96 -0.11
CA ALA A 306 10.83 -0.33 -0.80
C ALA A 306 11.35 -0.16 -2.25
N ARG A 307 10.86 0.88 -2.96
CA ARG A 307 11.35 1.28 -4.29
C ARG A 307 12.78 1.80 -4.28
N GLY A 308 13.07 2.75 -3.39
CA GLY A 308 14.37 3.45 -3.33
C GLY A 308 15.54 2.56 -2.91
N MET A 309 15.29 1.50 -2.14
CA MET A 309 16.33 0.54 -1.72
C MET A 309 16.74 -0.46 -2.80
N GLY A 310 16.01 -0.57 -3.92
CA GLY A 310 16.40 -1.40 -5.07
C GLY A 310 16.67 -2.87 -4.72
N PRO A 311 17.86 -3.43 -5.02
CA PRO A 311 18.23 -4.80 -4.66
C PRO A 311 18.16 -5.12 -3.16
N LEU A 312 18.21 -4.11 -2.27
CA LEU A 312 18.01 -4.29 -0.83
C LEU A 312 16.54 -4.16 -0.41
N GLY A 313 15.66 -3.71 -1.30
CA GLY A 313 14.21 -3.61 -1.12
C GLY A 313 13.55 -4.90 -0.61
N PRO A 314 13.83 -6.10 -1.16
CA PRO A 314 13.28 -7.35 -0.65
C PRO A 314 13.63 -7.59 0.81
N ARG A 315 14.90 -7.34 1.20
CA ARG A 315 15.38 -7.50 2.58
C ARG A 315 14.79 -6.47 3.52
N LEU A 316 14.61 -5.22 3.06
CA LEU A 316 13.91 -4.19 3.84
C LEU A 316 12.46 -4.59 4.09
N VAL A 317 11.70 -4.96 3.05
CA VAL A 317 10.29 -5.32 3.19
C VAL A 317 10.13 -6.58 4.04
N HIS A 318 10.96 -7.60 3.85
CA HIS A 318 11.03 -8.78 4.72
C HIS A 318 11.21 -8.41 6.20
N TRP A 319 12.18 -7.55 6.51
CA TRP A 319 12.38 -7.04 7.87
C TRP A 319 11.18 -6.23 8.38
N MET A 320 10.57 -5.37 7.56
CA MET A 320 9.38 -4.58 7.92
C MET A 320 8.19 -5.47 8.24
N VAL A 321 7.90 -6.48 7.41
CA VAL A 321 6.82 -7.45 7.61
C VAL A 321 7.13 -8.30 8.85
N LYS A 322 8.36 -8.81 9.02
CA LYS A 322 8.78 -9.57 10.21
C LYS A 322 8.57 -8.77 11.49
N LYS A 323 8.96 -7.48 11.48
CA LYS A 323 8.72 -6.58 12.60
C LYS A 323 7.23 -6.39 12.84
N ARG A 324 6.44 -6.06 11.82
CA ARG A 324 4.97 -5.92 11.93
C ARG A 324 4.32 -7.15 12.57
N VAL A 325 4.62 -8.35 12.06
CA VAL A 325 4.12 -9.63 12.58
C VAL A 325 4.53 -9.88 14.03
N SER A 326 5.71 -9.43 14.48
CA SER A 326 6.10 -9.59 15.89
C SER A 326 5.21 -8.81 16.88
N TRP A 327 4.50 -7.77 16.43
CA TRP A 327 3.52 -7.01 17.23
C TRP A 327 2.07 -7.51 17.08
N THR A 328 1.76 -8.41 16.14
CA THR A 328 0.38 -8.92 15.97
C THR A 328 0.02 -9.94 17.05
N PRO A 329 -1.27 -10.11 17.40
CA PRO A 329 -1.72 -11.10 18.37
C PRO A 329 -1.32 -12.54 17.99
N PRO A 330 -1.17 -13.47 18.96
CA PRO A 330 -0.73 -14.85 18.68
C PRO A 330 -1.56 -15.59 17.64
N GLY A 331 -2.88 -15.36 17.57
CA GLY A 331 -3.80 -15.96 16.61
C GLY A 331 -3.66 -15.47 15.17
N ASN A 332 -2.75 -14.54 14.89
CA ASN A 332 -2.55 -14.02 13.54
C ASN A 332 -2.13 -15.13 12.57
N ALA A 333 -2.74 -15.19 11.39
CA ALA A 333 -2.56 -16.24 10.39
C ALA A 333 -1.08 -16.53 10.06
N ILE A 334 -0.20 -15.52 10.07
CA ILE A 334 1.24 -15.69 9.82
C ILE A 334 1.94 -16.28 11.04
N ARG A 335 1.53 -15.89 12.25
CA ARG A 335 2.08 -16.41 13.51
C ARG A 335 1.65 -17.85 13.79
N MET A 336 0.44 -18.21 13.35
CA MET A 336 -0.10 -19.58 13.41
C MET A 336 0.46 -20.50 12.30
N GLY A 337 1.15 -19.94 11.30
CA GLY A 337 1.68 -20.70 10.16
C GLY A 337 0.64 -21.06 9.09
N GLU A 338 -0.57 -20.51 9.16
CA GLU A 338 -1.62 -20.67 8.15
C GLU A 338 -1.24 -19.93 6.84
N LEU A 339 -0.66 -18.74 6.97
CA LEU A 339 -0.15 -17.93 5.86
C LEU A 339 1.38 -17.91 5.89
N ASP A 340 2.01 -18.50 4.88
CA ASP A 340 3.47 -18.56 4.80
C ASP A 340 4.11 -17.16 4.80
N PHE A 341 5.05 -16.95 5.72
CA PHE A 341 5.67 -15.66 5.97
C PHE A 341 6.58 -15.20 4.82
N GLU A 342 7.34 -16.10 4.19
CA GLU A 342 8.28 -15.76 3.12
C GLU A 342 7.53 -15.41 1.83
N LEU A 343 6.48 -16.18 1.52
CA LEU A 343 5.56 -15.93 0.42
C LEU A 343 4.81 -14.61 0.61
N PHE A 344 4.31 -14.33 1.81
CA PHE A 344 3.65 -13.06 2.13
C PHE A 344 4.62 -11.87 2.11
N ALA A 345 5.84 -12.00 2.63
CA ALA A 345 6.86 -10.95 2.55
C ALA A 345 7.25 -10.64 1.10
N ARG A 346 7.34 -11.67 0.25
CA ARG A 346 7.58 -11.54 -1.19
C ARG A 346 6.41 -10.87 -1.91
N TYR A 347 5.16 -11.21 -1.56
CA TYR A 347 3.96 -10.52 -2.03
C TYR A 347 3.99 -9.03 -1.67
N CYS A 348 4.23 -8.69 -0.40
CA CYS A 348 4.34 -7.30 0.06
C CYS A 348 5.42 -6.53 -0.71
N TYR A 349 6.59 -7.13 -0.95
CA TYR A 349 7.65 -6.46 -1.72
C TYR A 349 7.21 -6.19 -3.16
N HIS A 350 6.72 -7.20 -3.88
CA HIS A 350 6.32 -7.01 -5.28
C HIS A 350 5.05 -6.14 -5.43
N ASN A 351 4.19 -6.00 -4.42
CA ASN A 351 3.10 -5.03 -4.44
C ASN A 351 3.63 -3.60 -4.18
N TRP A 352 4.40 -3.40 -3.12
CA TRP A 352 4.85 -2.06 -2.68
C TRP A 352 5.88 -1.43 -3.61
N ALA A 353 6.78 -2.24 -4.17
CA ALA A 353 7.89 -1.73 -4.99
C ALA A 353 7.54 -1.56 -6.48
N LEU A 354 6.29 -1.83 -6.88
CA LEU A 354 5.73 -1.36 -8.16
C LEU A 354 5.63 0.16 -8.21
N LYS A 355 5.47 0.68 -9.43
CA LYS A 355 5.32 2.11 -9.75
C LYS A 355 4.33 2.80 -8.81
N ALA A 356 4.76 3.92 -8.21
CA ALA A 356 3.92 4.73 -7.33
C ALA A 356 2.63 5.19 -8.04
N SER A 357 1.49 5.02 -7.37
CA SER A 357 0.16 5.33 -7.90
C SER A 357 -0.80 5.53 -6.72
N GLY A 358 -1.78 4.65 -6.50
CA GLY A 358 -2.77 4.75 -5.42
C GLY A 358 -2.18 4.83 -4.00
N ASP A 359 -0.95 4.37 -3.78
CA ASP A 359 -0.26 4.49 -2.48
C ASP A 359 -0.03 5.95 -2.06
N ILE A 360 -0.05 6.90 -3.00
CA ILE A 360 0.07 8.34 -2.73
C ILE A 360 -1.16 8.91 -1.98
N ALA A 361 -2.32 8.25 -2.07
CA ALA A 361 -3.59 8.71 -1.50
C ALA A 361 -3.64 8.79 0.04
N VAL A 362 -2.62 8.22 0.72
CA VAL A 362 -2.41 8.41 2.15
C VAL A 362 -2.22 9.88 2.53
N HIS A 363 -1.73 10.71 1.60
CA HIS A 363 -1.48 12.14 1.81
C HIS A 363 -2.70 13.03 1.56
N THR A 364 -3.76 12.50 0.95
CA THR A 364 -4.94 13.30 0.55
C THR A 364 -6.11 13.18 1.53
N HIS A 365 -6.38 11.97 2.06
CA HIS A 365 -7.59 11.71 2.84
C HIS A 365 -7.36 11.70 4.36
N LEU A 366 -6.14 11.36 4.81
CA LEU A 366 -5.85 11.08 6.21
C LEU A 366 -4.71 11.96 6.75
N HIS A 367 -4.82 12.29 8.02
CA HIS A 367 -3.79 12.91 8.84
C HIS A 367 -3.16 11.87 9.79
N PRO A 368 -2.07 12.22 10.53
CA PRO A 368 -1.46 11.32 11.50
C PRO A 368 -2.50 10.73 12.48
N GLY A 369 -2.40 9.44 12.79
CA GLY A 369 -3.41 8.73 13.60
C GLY A 369 -4.64 8.23 12.81
N ALA A 370 -4.64 8.37 11.48
CA ALA A 370 -5.76 8.01 10.61
C ALA A 370 -7.06 8.79 10.87
N ALA A 371 -6.94 9.99 11.43
CA ALA A 371 -8.00 11.00 11.48
C ALA A 371 -8.28 11.54 10.06
N ALA A 372 -9.53 11.91 9.78
CA ALA A 372 -9.91 12.46 8.47
C ALA A 372 -9.30 13.85 8.27
N ARG A 373 -8.73 14.09 7.08
CA ARG A 373 -8.27 15.42 6.65
C ARG A 373 -9.41 16.28 6.10
N GLY A 374 -10.41 15.64 5.48
CA GLY A 374 -11.66 16.26 5.02
C GLY A 374 -12.83 15.85 5.93
N THR A 375 -14.03 15.74 5.36
CA THR A 375 -15.23 15.30 6.07
C THR A 375 -15.04 13.90 6.67
N PRO A 376 -15.18 13.72 7.99
CA PRO A 376 -15.05 12.42 8.63
C PRO A 376 -16.26 11.52 8.38
N LEU A 377 -16.09 10.21 8.54
CA LEU A 377 -17.21 9.26 8.40
C LEU A 377 -18.33 9.54 9.42
N SER A 378 -18.02 10.10 10.59
CA SER A 378 -19.03 10.52 11.57
C SER A 378 -19.92 11.69 11.12
N GLU A 379 -19.61 12.38 10.02
CA GLU A 379 -20.44 13.45 9.42
C GLU A 379 -21.11 13.03 8.11
N ILE A 380 -20.66 11.91 7.53
CA ILE A 380 -21.26 11.26 6.34
C ILE A 380 -22.34 10.26 6.80
N ILE A 381 -22.00 9.41 7.77
CA ILE A 381 -22.85 8.36 8.33
C ILE A 381 -23.75 8.97 9.42
N VAL A 382 -24.64 9.89 9.02
CA VAL A 382 -25.62 10.58 9.89
C VAL A 382 -27.05 10.21 9.46
N PRO A 383 -28.04 10.14 10.37
CA PRO A 383 -29.40 9.67 10.06
C PRO A 383 -30.11 10.36 8.88
N GLU A 384 -29.74 11.60 8.60
CA GLU A 384 -30.30 12.49 7.57
C GLU A 384 -29.70 12.23 6.18
N LYS A 385 -28.48 11.68 6.12
CA LYS A 385 -27.73 11.44 4.87
C LYS A 385 -27.55 9.95 4.55
N TRP A 386 -27.58 9.10 5.56
CA TRP A 386 -27.22 7.69 5.46
C TRP A 386 -28.42 6.78 5.70
N ALA A 387 -28.96 6.23 4.61
CA ALA A 387 -30.09 5.30 4.64
C ALA A 387 -29.67 3.82 4.70
N LEU A 388 -28.40 3.51 4.43
CA LEU A 388 -27.90 2.14 4.30
C LEU A 388 -27.71 1.44 5.66
N PRO A 389 -28.01 0.14 5.76
CA PRO A 389 -27.54 -0.70 6.85
C PRO A 389 -26.02 -0.63 7.00
N VAL A 390 -25.51 -0.47 8.22
CA VAL A 390 -24.07 -0.38 8.48
C VAL A 390 -23.63 -1.18 9.70
N THR A 391 -22.56 -1.97 9.55
CA THR A 391 -21.90 -2.65 10.66
C THR A 391 -20.47 -2.15 10.83
N PHE A 392 -20.13 -1.71 12.03
CA PHE A 392 -18.75 -1.45 12.43
C PHE A 392 -18.16 -2.70 13.11
N ILE A 393 -16.97 -3.14 12.68
CA ILE A 393 -16.25 -4.30 13.24
C ILE A 393 -14.86 -3.85 13.68
N TYR A 394 -14.54 -3.96 14.97
CA TYR A 394 -13.21 -3.59 15.51
C TYR A 394 -12.45 -4.78 16.10
N GLY A 395 -11.13 -4.62 16.26
CA GLY A 395 -10.32 -5.56 17.04
C GLY A 395 -10.61 -5.46 18.54
N GLY A 396 -10.79 -6.60 19.21
CA GLY A 396 -11.01 -6.69 20.66
C GLY A 396 -9.73 -6.72 21.51
N GLY A 397 -8.57 -6.71 20.87
CA GLY A 397 -7.25 -6.51 21.49
C GLY A 397 -6.76 -5.07 21.25
N PRO A 398 -5.43 -4.86 21.13
CA PRO A 398 -4.86 -3.53 20.86
C PRO A 398 -5.04 -3.14 19.39
N ASP A 399 -6.28 -2.78 19.02
CA ASP A 399 -6.54 -1.99 17.82
C ASP A 399 -6.08 -0.53 18.07
N TRP A 400 -5.43 0.08 17.08
CA TRP A 400 -4.99 1.48 17.16
C TRP A 400 -5.97 2.44 16.49
N MET A 401 -7.07 1.94 15.92
CA MET A 401 -8.24 2.76 15.61
C MET A 401 -9.05 3.03 16.89
N PRO A 402 -9.40 4.29 17.20
CA PRO A 402 -10.35 4.61 18.26
C PRO A 402 -11.75 4.12 17.87
N LYS A 403 -12.18 3.03 18.52
CA LYS A 403 -13.45 2.34 18.28
C LYS A 403 -14.66 3.13 18.79
N GLU A 404 -14.43 3.99 19.78
CA GLU A 404 -15.42 4.80 20.49
C GLU A 404 -16.16 5.74 19.52
N HIS A 405 -15.47 6.22 18.48
CA HIS A 405 -16.08 7.03 17.43
C HIS A 405 -16.99 6.22 16.50
N GLY A 406 -16.69 4.94 16.26
CA GLY A 406 -17.57 4.04 15.50
C GLY A 406 -18.80 3.63 16.32
N GLU A 407 -18.60 3.37 17.61
CA GLU A 407 -19.67 3.08 18.59
C GLU A 407 -20.67 4.25 18.68
N ALA A 408 -20.19 5.49 18.82
CA ALA A 408 -21.04 6.69 18.82
C ALA A 408 -21.82 6.91 17.51
N VAL A 409 -21.27 6.51 16.36
CA VAL A 409 -22.00 6.55 15.07
C VAL A 409 -23.13 5.52 15.04
N VAL A 410 -22.88 4.30 15.54
CA VAL A 410 -23.88 3.23 15.66
C VAL A 410 -25.01 3.64 16.59
N GLU A 411 -24.70 4.14 17.80
CA GLU A 411 -25.69 4.61 18.77
C GLU A 411 -26.60 5.69 18.18
N ARG A 412 -26.01 6.70 17.52
CA ARG A 412 -26.77 7.79 16.87
C ARG A 412 -27.70 7.29 15.76
N LEU A 413 -27.28 6.30 14.97
CA LEU A 413 -28.13 5.70 13.94
C LEU A 413 -29.27 4.87 14.55
N GLN A 414 -28.99 4.09 15.60
CA GLN A 414 -29.99 3.29 16.31
C GLN A 414 -31.06 4.18 16.98
N ASN A 415 -30.64 5.29 17.61
CA ASN A 415 -31.55 6.29 18.18
C ASN A 415 -32.46 6.94 17.12
N ALA A 416 -32.06 6.96 15.86
CA ALA A 416 -32.86 7.40 14.72
C ALA A 416 -33.58 6.24 13.98
N ASN A 417 -33.70 5.06 14.62
CA ASN A 417 -34.35 3.85 14.08
C ASN A 417 -33.76 3.38 12.71
N ARG A 418 -32.49 3.67 12.45
CA ARG A 418 -31.73 3.10 11.33
C ARG A 418 -31.05 1.79 11.78
N TYR A 419 -30.89 0.84 10.86
CA TYR A 419 -30.09 -0.35 11.18
C TYR A 419 -28.62 0.02 11.27
N ALA A 420 -28.05 -0.12 12.46
CA ALA A 420 -26.61 -0.08 12.66
C ALA A 420 -26.20 -1.14 13.70
N SER A 421 -25.01 -1.72 13.54
CA SER A 421 -24.46 -2.71 14.46
C SER A 421 -23.00 -2.42 14.79
N PHE A 422 -22.60 -2.66 16.03
CA PHE A 422 -21.21 -2.60 16.49
C PHE A 422 -20.78 -4.00 16.92
N ARG A 423 -19.65 -4.48 16.39
CA ARG A 423 -19.11 -5.83 16.64
C ARG A 423 -17.63 -5.74 16.98
N VAL A 424 -17.17 -6.71 17.77
CA VAL A 424 -15.77 -6.83 18.18
C VAL A 424 -15.29 -8.25 17.91
N VAL A 425 -14.13 -8.40 17.27
CA VAL A 425 -13.50 -9.72 17.05
C VAL A 425 -12.47 -9.97 18.16
N PRO A 426 -12.59 -11.07 18.93
CA PRO A 426 -11.71 -11.32 20.06
C PRO A 426 -10.26 -11.53 19.63
N LEU A 427 -9.33 -11.16 20.53
CA LEU A 427 -7.87 -11.35 20.37
C LEU A 427 -7.29 -10.72 19.10
N SER A 428 -7.93 -9.70 18.55
CA SER A 428 -7.55 -9.08 17.27
C SER A 428 -7.13 -7.62 17.43
N GLY A 429 -6.10 -7.18 16.71
CA GLY A 429 -5.76 -5.76 16.59
C GLY A 429 -6.37 -5.16 15.32
N HIS A 430 -5.70 -4.17 14.75
CA HIS A 430 -6.16 -3.47 13.55
C HIS A 430 -6.27 -4.33 12.28
N GLN A 431 -5.51 -5.42 12.18
CA GLN A 431 -5.62 -6.36 11.06
C GLN A 431 -6.62 -7.44 11.40
N VAL A 432 -7.85 -7.04 11.76
CA VAL A 432 -8.88 -7.85 12.42
C VAL A 432 -9.02 -9.25 11.79
N PHE A 433 -9.14 -9.29 10.47
CA PHE A 433 -9.33 -10.50 9.65
C PHE A 433 -8.05 -11.32 9.40
N MET A 434 -6.86 -10.79 9.70
CA MET A 434 -5.62 -11.58 9.74
C MET A 434 -5.30 -12.04 11.17
N ASP A 435 -5.66 -11.25 12.18
CA ASP A 435 -5.32 -11.47 13.59
C ASP A 435 -6.18 -12.57 14.24
N ASN A 436 -7.40 -12.79 13.73
CA ASN A 436 -8.24 -13.94 14.07
C ASN A 436 -9.23 -14.27 12.93
N PRO A 437 -8.77 -14.90 11.82
CA PRO A 437 -9.55 -15.04 10.58
C PRO A 437 -10.90 -15.77 10.77
N SER A 438 -10.89 -16.85 11.55
CA SER A 438 -12.09 -17.66 11.78
C SER A 438 -13.13 -16.94 12.65
N ALA A 439 -12.70 -16.18 13.67
CA ALA A 439 -13.63 -15.36 14.46
C ALA A 439 -14.14 -14.16 13.68
N PHE A 440 -13.28 -13.50 12.88
CA PHE A 440 -13.69 -12.42 11.99
C PHE A 440 -14.76 -12.90 11.00
N SER A 441 -14.52 -14.03 10.33
CA SER A 441 -15.45 -14.58 9.33
C SER A 441 -16.82 -14.90 9.95
N ARG A 442 -16.85 -15.51 11.15
CA ARG A 442 -18.11 -15.72 11.89
C ARG A 442 -18.82 -14.41 12.27
N VAL A 443 -18.08 -13.40 12.74
CA VAL A 443 -18.65 -12.11 13.13
C VAL A 443 -19.21 -11.34 11.93
N LEU A 444 -18.56 -11.41 10.77
CA LEU A 444 -19.05 -10.83 9.52
C LEU A 444 -20.33 -11.53 9.05
N ILE A 445 -20.33 -12.86 8.99
CA ILE A 445 -21.51 -13.66 8.60
C ILE A 445 -22.71 -13.33 9.51
N ALA A 446 -22.53 -13.41 10.83
CA ALA A 446 -23.58 -13.09 11.80
C ALA A 446 -24.08 -11.64 11.69
N ALA A 447 -23.21 -10.68 11.35
CA ALA A 447 -23.63 -9.29 11.16
C ALA A 447 -24.54 -9.09 9.95
N VAL A 448 -24.37 -9.88 8.88
CA VAL A 448 -25.29 -9.88 7.72
C VAL A 448 -26.57 -10.64 8.05
N ASP A 449 -26.46 -11.84 8.63
CA ASP A 449 -27.62 -12.67 8.95
C ASP A 449 -28.59 -11.95 9.92
N ASP A 450 -28.06 -11.29 10.97
CA ASP A 450 -28.85 -10.49 11.92
C ASP A 450 -29.54 -9.28 11.24
N TRP A 451 -28.93 -8.70 10.20
CA TRP A 451 -29.53 -7.61 9.43
C TRP A 451 -30.69 -8.10 8.55
N GLU A 452 -30.52 -9.24 7.88
CA GLU A 452 -31.53 -9.83 7.01
C GLU A 452 -32.77 -10.27 7.80
N LEU A 453 -32.58 -10.90 8.96
CA LEU A 453 -33.67 -11.29 9.86
C LEU A 453 -34.54 -10.08 10.26
N ILE A 454 -33.90 -8.99 10.72
CA ILE A 454 -34.60 -7.76 11.12
C ILE A 454 -35.28 -7.08 9.92
N SER A 455 -34.70 -7.16 8.73
CA SER A 455 -35.27 -6.61 7.50
C SER A 455 -36.49 -7.41 7.03
N PHE A 456 -36.43 -8.75 7.13
CA PHE A 456 -37.53 -9.65 6.82
C PHE A 456 -38.72 -9.47 7.77
N ASP A 457 -38.47 -9.40 9.09
CA ASP A 457 -39.52 -9.19 10.08
C ASP A 457 -40.22 -7.83 9.90
N LYS A 458 -39.46 -6.76 9.59
CA LYS A 458 -40.05 -5.45 9.24
C LYS A 458 -40.92 -5.52 7.98
N ALA A 459 -40.48 -6.23 6.93
CA ALA A 459 -41.25 -6.42 5.71
C ALA A 459 -42.55 -7.22 5.96
N LYS A 460 -42.47 -8.29 6.76
CA LYS A 460 -43.62 -9.12 7.15
C LYS A 460 -44.63 -8.35 8.00
N ALA A 461 -44.17 -7.60 8.99
CA ALA A 461 -45.02 -6.75 9.83
C ALA A 461 -45.78 -5.70 9.00
N PHE A 462 -45.10 -5.07 8.03
CA PHE A 462 -45.72 -4.11 7.11
C PHE A 462 -46.74 -4.76 6.17
N ALA A 463 -46.46 -5.99 5.69
CA ALA A 463 -47.39 -6.76 4.87
C ALA A 463 -48.64 -7.21 5.65
N SER A 464 -48.53 -7.48 6.96
CA SER A 464 -49.68 -7.80 7.83
C SER A 464 -50.48 -6.60 8.33
N ALA A 465 -50.01 -5.37 8.06
CA ALA A 465 -50.66 -4.12 8.46
C ALA A 465 -51.41 -3.44 7.28
N ARG A 466 -51.54 -4.15 6.15
CA ARG A 466 -52.30 -3.77 4.95
C ARG A 466 -53.40 -4.78 4.69
#